data_AF-A0AAD8UKI4-F1
#
_entry.id   AF-A0AAD8UKI4-F1
#
_cell.length_a   1.000
_cell.length_b   1.000
_cell.length_c   1.000
_cell.angle_alpha   90.00
_cell.angle_beta   90.00
_cell.angle_gamma   90.00
#
_symmetry.space_group_name_H-M   'P 1'
#
loop_
_entity.id
_entity.type
_entity.pdbx_description
1 polymer ?
#
loop_
_entity_poly.entity_id
_entity_poly.type
_entity_poly.pdbx_seq_one_letter_code
_entity_poly.pdbx_strand_id
1 'polypeptide(L)'
;MADTNSTAAAPALHFSATYQSPTNEPFTFSESLPAPPSSAPGDKSAYLNALRKSINAAQEHINKELTARMEEDKAKEAAKNGGATATKLAVDEALEEENYGEEAPPSDD
;
A
#
# COMPACT_ATOMS: atom_id res chain seq x y z
N MET A 1 44.16 -27.84 16.05
CA MET A 1 42.71 -28.09 16.15
C MET A 1 42.05 -26.73 16.12
N ALA A 2 41.54 -26.32 14.96
CA ALA A 2 40.84 -25.04 14.82
C ALA A 2 39.35 -25.36 14.80
N ASP A 3 38.66 -25.04 15.90
CA ASP A 3 37.21 -25.23 16.01
C ASP A 3 36.52 -24.16 15.17
N THR A 4 36.10 -24.54 13.96
CA THR A 4 35.17 -23.76 13.15
C THR A 4 33.77 -23.94 13.74
N ASN A 5 33.44 -23.14 14.76
CA ASN A 5 32.08 -23.08 15.29
C ASN A 5 31.20 -22.39 14.25
N SER A 6 30.55 -23.19 13.42
CA SER A 6 29.58 -22.74 12.43
C SER A 6 28.38 -22.14 13.18
N THR A 7 28.29 -20.80 13.21
CA THR A 7 27.12 -20.09 13.69
C THR A 7 25.95 -20.45 12.78
N ALA A 8 25.17 -21.47 13.16
CA ALA A 8 23.94 -21.82 12.47
C ALA A 8 23.04 -20.58 12.43
N ALA A 9 22.76 -20.07 11.23
CA ALA A 9 21.88 -18.92 11.03
C ALA A 9 20.51 -19.22 11.67
N ALA A 10 20.04 -18.32 12.53
CA ALA A 10 18.71 -18.45 13.13
C ALA A 10 17.65 -18.57 12.01
N PRO A 11 16.64 -19.44 12.16
CA PRO A 11 15.60 -19.58 11.15
C PRO A 11 14.90 -18.23 10.93
N ALA A 12 14.63 -17.89 9.66
CA ALA A 12 13.92 -16.68 9.31
C ALA A 12 12.44 -16.99 9.10
N LEU A 13 11.58 -16.14 9.65
CA LEU A 13 10.14 -16.11 9.38
C LEU A 13 9.87 -15.07 8.31
N HIS A 14 8.85 -15.27 7.49
CA HIS A 14 8.54 -14.39 6.39
C HIS A 14 7.12 -13.82 6.53
N PHE A 15 7.02 -12.52 6.32
CA PHE A 15 5.75 -11.83 6.20
C PHE A 15 5.65 -11.25 4.79
N SER A 16 4.57 -11.56 4.09
CA SER A 16 4.35 -11.08 2.73
C SER A 16 2.89 -10.75 2.47
N ALA A 17 2.66 -9.85 1.53
CA ALA A 17 1.36 -9.49 1.01
C ALA A 17 1.47 -9.34 -0.51
N THR A 18 0.53 -9.95 -1.24
CA THR A 18 0.51 -9.92 -2.71
C THR A 18 -0.81 -9.35 -3.19
N TYR A 19 -0.72 -8.37 -4.08
CA TYR A 19 -1.84 -7.78 -4.77
C TYR A 19 -1.89 -8.29 -6.22
N GLN A 20 -3.09 -8.60 -6.69
CA GLN A 20 -3.38 -9.01 -8.05
C GLN A 20 -4.64 -8.30 -8.53
N SER A 21 -4.64 -7.88 -9.79
CA SER A 21 -5.77 -7.21 -10.43
C SER A 21 -5.90 -7.67 -11.88
N PRO A 22 -7.12 -7.70 -12.45
CA PRO A 22 -7.31 -7.98 -13.87
C PRO A 22 -6.74 -6.89 -14.80
N THR A 23 -6.64 -5.66 -14.32
CA THR A 23 -6.31 -4.47 -15.15
C THR A 23 -4.98 -3.82 -14.79
N ASN A 24 -4.44 -4.15 -13.62
CA ASN A 24 -3.24 -3.54 -13.06
C ASN A 24 -2.19 -4.62 -12.76
N GLU A 25 -0.91 -4.29 -13.00
CA GLU A 25 0.20 -5.22 -12.76
C GLU A 25 0.25 -5.70 -11.29
N PRO A 26 0.53 -6.97 -11.00
CA PRO A 26 0.62 -7.43 -9.62
C PRO A 26 1.82 -6.80 -8.89
N PHE A 27 1.73 -6.71 -7.57
CA PHE A 27 2.89 -6.36 -6.74
C PHE A 27 2.92 -7.21 -5.46
N THR A 28 4.11 -7.37 -4.89
CA THR A 28 4.31 -8.11 -3.64
C THR A 28 5.18 -7.30 -2.70
N PHE A 29 4.71 -7.15 -1.47
CA PHE A 29 5.54 -6.78 -0.32
C PHE A 29 6.03 -8.05 0.37
N SER A 30 7.31 -8.11 0.73
CA SER A 30 7.88 -9.24 1.45
C SER A 30 9.01 -8.78 2.36
N GLU A 31 8.95 -9.20 3.62
CA GLU A 31 10.00 -8.97 4.60
C GLU A 31 10.38 -10.26 5.32
N SER A 32 11.67 -10.37 5.63
CA SER A 32 12.21 -11.44 6.43
C SER A 32 12.40 -10.95 7.86
N LEU A 33 11.82 -11.68 8.80
CA LEU A 33 11.88 -11.42 10.23
C LEU A 33 12.70 -12.52 10.90
N PRO A 34 13.66 -12.19 11.78
CA PRO A 34 14.38 -13.21 12.52
C PRO A 34 13.41 -13.97 13.43
N ALA A 35 13.48 -15.30 13.45
CA ALA A 35 12.70 -16.07 14.42
C ALA A 35 13.15 -15.73 15.85
N PRO A 36 12.21 -15.75 16.82
CA PRO A 36 12.59 -15.58 18.22
C PRO A 36 13.53 -16.72 18.64
N PRO A 37 14.65 -16.43 19.34
CA PRO A 37 15.64 -17.44 19.73
C PRO A 37 15.09 -18.42 20.79
N SER A 38 14.05 -18.03 21.51
CA SER A 38 13.34 -18.89 22.46
C SER A 38 11.87 -18.49 22.61
N SER A 39 11.10 -19.31 23.33
CA SER A 39 9.71 -19.01 23.70
C SER A 39 9.59 -18.09 24.93
N ALA A 40 10.71 -17.54 25.43
CA ALA A 40 10.69 -16.62 26.57
C ALA A 40 9.84 -15.37 26.25
N PRO A 41 9.12 -14.81 27.24
CA PRO A 41 8.27 -13.65 27.02
C PRO A 41 8.98 -12.45 26.38
N GLY A 42 10.25 -12.22 26.71
CA GLY A 42 11.06 -11.14 26.13
C GLY A 42 11.31 -11.32 24.63
N ASP A 43 11.79 -12.50 24.24
CA ASP A 43 12.07 -12.85 22.84
C ASP A 43 10.79 -12.81 21.98
N LYS A 44 9.68 -13.33 22.52
CA LYS A 44 8.38 -13.26 21.87
C LYS A 44 7.91 -11.81 21.68
N SER A 45 8.10 -10.97 22.70
CA SER A 45 7.71 -9.55 22.63
C SER A 45 8.54 -8.79 21.60
N ALA A 46 9.84 -9.07 21.52
CA ALA A 46 10.73 -8.47 20.53
C ALA A 46 10.33 -8.87 19.10
N TYR A 47 10.07 -10.16 18.87
CA TYR A 47 9.57 -10.64 17.57
C TYR A 47 8.24 -9.99 17.17
N LEU A 48 7.27 -9.93 18.09
CA LEU A 48 5.97 -9.30 17.82
C LEU A 48 6.08 -7.80 17.56
N ASN A 49 7.04 -7.11 18.19
CA ASN A 49 7.33 -5.71 17.91
C ASN A 49 7.88 -5.54 16.48
N ALA A 50 8.83 -6.39 16.08
CA ALA A 50 9.38 -6.40 14.72
C ALA A 50 8.28 -6.70 13.68
N LEU A 51 7.42 -7.68 13.94
CA LEU A 51 6.29 -8.01 13.08
C LEU A 51 5.32 -6.83 12.95
N ARG A 52 4.99 -6.12 14.03
CA ARG A 52 4.13 -4.92 13.94
C ARG A 52 4.74 -3.82 13.09
N LYS A 53 6.06 -3.59 13.19
CA LYS A 53 6.75 -2.62 12.34
C LYS A 53 6.68 -3.03 10.86
N SER A 54 6.90 -4.30 10.57
CA SER A 54 6.79 -4.88 9.23
C SER A 54 5.38 -4.71 8.65
N ILE A 55 4.34 -4.91 9.47
CA ILE A 55 2.95 -4.69 9.07
C ILE A 55 2.69 -3.21 8.73
N ASN A 56 3.18 -2.27 9.55
CA ASN A 56 3.04 -0.85 9.27
C ASN A 56 3.76 -0.45 7.97
N ALA A 57 4.97 -0.97 7.75
CA ALA A 57 5.72 -0.75 6.51
C ALA A 57 4.98 -1.31 5.28
N ALA A 58 4.39 -2.52 5.40
CA ALA A 58 3.56 -3.08 4.35
C ALA A 58 2.33 -2.22 4.07
N GLN A 59 1.66 -1.72 5.10
CA GLN A 59 0.51 -0.84 4.95
C GLN A 59 0.86 0.44 4.21
N GLU A 60 1.95 1.11 4.61
CA GLU A 60 2.45 2.31 3.93
C GLU A 60 2.79 2.04 2.46
N HIS A 61 3.51 0.94 2.19
CA HIS A 61 3.88 0.53 0.84
C HIS A 61 2.65 0.23 -0.03
N ILE A 62 1.72 -0.56 0.49
CA ILE A 62 0.47 -0.93 -0.21
C ILE A 62 -0.35 0.32 -0.51
N ASN A 63 -0.50 1.23 0.46
CA ASN A 63 -1.25 2.47 0.25
C ASN A 63 -0.60 3.32 -0.86
N LYS A 64 0.73 3.45 -0.85
CA LYS A 64 1.46 4.18 -1.88
C LYS A 64 1.25 3.56 -3.27
N GLU A 65 1.39 2.25 -3.39
CA GLU A 65 1.18 1.52 -4.65
C GLU A 65 -0.24 1.68 -5.17
N LEU A 66 -1.25 1.50 -4.31
CA LEU A 66 -2.65 1.63 -4.71
C LEU A 66 -3.00 3.07 -5.08
N THR A 67 -2.49 4.07 -4.37
CA THR A 67 -2.69 5.48 -4.73
C THR A 67 -2.08 5.83 -6.08
N ALA A 68 -0.84 5.41 -6.34
CA ALA A 68 -0.21 5.62 -7.65
C ALA A 68 -1.03 4.98 -8.78
N ARG A 69 -1.56 3.77 -8.57
CA ARG A 69 -2.38 3.07 -9.56
C ARG A 69 -3.74 3.74 -9.77
N MET A 70 -4.35 4.31 -8.74
CA MET A 70 -5.57 5.10 -8.89
C MET A 70 -5.32 6.34 -9.76
N GLU A 71 -4.17 7.01 -9.59
CA GLU A 71 -3.79 8.16 -10.43
C GLU A 71 -3.54 7.74 -11.88
N GLU A 72 -2.82 6.64 -12.10
CA GLU A 72 -2.62 6.06 -13.42
C GLU A 72 -3.94 5.69 -14.10
N ASP A 73 -4.87 5.07 -13.36
CA ASP A 73 -6.17 4.68 -13.89
C ASP A 73 -7.04 5.90 -14.21
N LYS A 74 -7.04 6.94 -13.36
CA LYS A 74 -7.68 8.23 -13.67
C LYS A 74 -7.12 8.82 -14.98
N ALA A 75 -5.79 8.81 -15.15
CA ALA A 75 -5.15 9.32 -16.36
C ALA A 75 -5.50 8.49 -17.62
N LYS A 76 -5.54 7.16 -17.50
CA LYS A 76 -5.95 6.26 -18.60
C LYS A 76 -7.40 6.48 -19.01
N GLU A 77 -8.31 6.64 -18.06
CA GLU A 77 -9.73 6.89 -18.35
C GLU A 77 -9.95 8.29 -18.96
N ALA A 78 -9.22 9.31 -18.50
CA ALA A 78 -9.19 10.64 -19.11
C ALA A 78 -8.73 10.59 -20.59
N ALA A 79 -7.72 9.77 -20.89
CA ALA A 79 -7.20 9.59 -22.24
C ALA A 79 -8.16 8.80 -23.15
N LYS A 80 -8.82 7.75 -22.63
CA LYS A 80 -9.77 6.93 -23.40
C LYS A 80 -11.03 7.70 -23.81
N ASN A 81 -11.53 8.58 -22.95
CA ASN A 81 -12.73 9.37 -23.27
C ASN A 81 -12.42 10.68 -24.03
N GLY A 82 -11.25 10.77 -24.68
CA GLY A 82 -10.92 11.83 -25.63
C GLY A 82 -10.84 13.24 -25.01
N GLY A 83 -10.43 13.35 -23.74
CA GLY A 83 -10.33 14.64 -23.04
C GLY A 83 -11.66 15.26 -22.63
N ALA A 84 -12.78 14.96 -23.31
CA ALA A 84 -14.08 15.56 -23.00
C ALA A 84 -14.60 15.23 -21.59
N THR A 85 -14.35 14.01 -21.08
CA THR A 85 -14.71 13.64 -19.69
C THR A 85 -13.69 14.11 -18.67
N ALA A 86 -12.42 14.26 -19.06
CA ALA A 86 -11.39 14.84 -18.20
C ALA A 86 -11.66 16.33 -17.96
N THR A 87 -12.07 17.07 -19.00
CA THR A 87 -12.52 18.45 -18.87
C THR A 87 -13.82 18.53 -18.07
N LYS A 88 -14.78 17.60 -18.24
CA LYS A 88 -15.97 17.57 -17.40
C LYS A 88 -15.66 17.30 -15.92
N LEU A 89 -14.87 16.28 -15.61
CA LEU A 89 -14.45 15.96 -14.24
C LEU A 89 -13.63 17.10 -13.61
N ALA A 90 -12.73 17.73 -14.36
CA ALA A 90 -11.96 18.88 -13.87
C ALA A 90 -12.83 20.14 -13.69
N VAL A 91 -13.85 20.33 -14.53
CA VAL A 91 -14.83 21.42 -14.37
C VAL A 91 -15.76 21.14 -13.18
N ASP A 92 -16.17 19.88 -12.98
CA ASP A 92 -17.03 19.46 -11.85
C ASP A 92 -16.29 19.62 -10.52
N GLU A 93 -15.03 19.17 -10.44
CA GLU A 93 -14.22 19.26 -9.22
C GLU A 93 -13.83 20.70 -8.87
N ALA A 94 -13.57 21.55 -9.88
CA ALA A 94 -13.38 22.98 -9.67
C ALA A 94 -14.68 23.70 -9.23
N LEU A 95 -15.83 23.30 -9.76
CA LEU A 95 -17.13 23.84 -9.36
C LEU A 95 -17.49 23.42 -7.92
N GLU A 96 -17.15 22.18 -7.55
CA GLU A 96 -17.35 21.62 -6.21
C GLU A 96 -16.41 22.25 -5.16
N GLU A 97 -15.15 22.55 -5.52
CA GLU A 97 -14.23 23.31 -4.66
C GLU A 97 -14.66 24.77 -4.44
N GLU A 98 -15.11 25.47 -5.49
CA GLU A 98 -15.56 26.87 -5.39
C GLU A 98 -16.88 27.01 -4.60
N ASN A 99 -17.67 25.94 -4.51
CA ASN A 99 -18.97 25.94 -3.83
C ASN A 99 -18.93 25.21 -2.46
N TYR A 100 -17.73 24.94 -1.92
CA TYR A 100 -17.54 24.21 -0.67
C TYR A 100 -18.03 25.04 0.55
N GLY A 101 -19.32 24.98 0.84
CA GLY A 101 -19.94 25.69 1.97
C GLY A 101 -21.37 26.18 1.76
N GLU A 102 -21.88 26.17 0.52
CA GLU A 102 -23.29 26.44 0.21
C GLU A 102 -23.86 25.27 -0.58
N GLU A 103 -25.05 24.77 -0.23
CA GLU A 103 -25.70 23.72 -1.03
C GLU A 103 -25.90 24.24 -2.46
N ALA A 104 -25.32 23.54 -3.45
CA ALA A 104 -25.54 23.87 -4.84
C ALA A 104 -27.07 23.89 -5.10
N PRO A 105 -27.62 24.98 -5.64
CA PRO A 105 -29.06 25.06 -5.84
C PRO A 105 -29.51 23.90 -6.73
N PRO A 106 -30.67 23.29 -6.45
CA PRO A 106 -31.19 22.20 -7.26
C PRO A 106 -31.33 22.68 -8.71
N SER A 107 -30.69 21.96 -9.63
CA SER A 107 -30.85 22.19 -11.05
C SER A 107 -32.25 21.74 -11.48
N ASP A 108 -33.15 22.69 -11.75
CA ASP A 108 -34.41 22.44 -12.46
C ASP A 108 -34.13 22.35 -13.97
N ASP A 109 -34.07 21.11 -14.50
CA ASP A 109 -34.50 20.74 -15.86
C ASP A 109 -34.80 19.24 -15.97
#